data_AF-A0A1W9HV82-F1
#
_entry.id   AF-A0A1W9HV82-F1
#
_cell.length_a   1.000
_cell.length_b   1.000
_cell.length_c   1.000
_cell.angle_alpha   90.00
_cell.angle_beta   90.00
_cell.angle_gamma   90.00
#
_symmetry.space_group_name_H-M   'P 1'
#
loop_
_entity.id
_entity.type
_entity.pdbx_description
1 polymer ?
#
loop_
_entity_poly.entity_id
_entity_poly.type
_entity_poly.pdbx_seq_one_letter_code
_entity_poly.pdbx_strand_id
1 'polypeptide(L)'
;MVEDAVLAKLNHSCDPNIKVDTIRRECIARRDIHEGEELSYFYPTTETEMINPFFCKCGSDFCIGYVDGATKLPEAFLLRYELSPHVQAELQRKRLI
;
A
#
# COMPACT_ATOMS: atom_id res chain seq x y z
N MET A 1 16.63 6.83 4.48
CA MET A 1 16.24 6.87 3.06
C MET A 1 16.14 5.44 2.56
N VAL A 2 14.94 5.02 2.16
CA VAL A 2 14.67 3.69 1.61
C VAL A 2 15.06 3.70 0.14
N GLU A 3 15.90 2.74 -0.24
CA GLU A 3 16.23 2.47 -1.63
C GLU A 3 15.12 1.64 -2.27
N ASP A 4 14.86 1.86 -3.55
CA ASP A 4 13.78 1.18 -4.28
C ASP A 4 13.97 -0.35 -4.26
N ALA A 5 15.22 -0.82 -4.25
CA ALA A 5 15.57 -2.23 -4.13
C ALA A 5 15.13 -2.86 -2.79
N VAL A 6 14.95 -2.06 -1.74
CA VAL A 6 14.41 -2.52 -0.45
C VAL A 6 12.89 -2.59 -0.52
N LEU A 7 12.24 -1.56 -1.08
CA LEU A 7 10.78 -1.52 -1.23
C LEU A 7 10.28 -2.69 -2.10
N ALA A 8 11.01 -3.05 -3.15
CA ALA A 8 10.72 -4.19 -4.02
C ALA A 8 10.72 -5.56 -3.31
N LYS A 9 11.22 -5.65 -2.07
CA LYS A 9 11.23 -6.88 -1.26
C LYS A 9 10.08 -6.97 -0.26
N LEU A 10 9.35 -5.88 -0.05
CA LEU A 10 8.25 -5.82 0.91
C LEU A 10 6.99 -6.36 0.25
N ASN A 11 6.32 -7.29 0.94
CA ASN A 11 5.07 -7.86 0.46
C ASN A 11 3.86 -6.97 0.74
N HIS A 12 2.78 -7.25 0.03
CA HIS A 12 1.49 -6.62 0.25
C HIS A 12 0.79 -7.21 1.48
N SER A 13 0.21 -6.35 2.31
CA SER A 13 -0.84 -6.75 3.26
C SER A 13 -1.99 -5.75 3.24
N CYS A 14 -3.23 -6.28 3.36
CA CYS A 14 -4.45 -5.48 3.55
C CYS A 14 -4.64 -5.02 5.01
N ASP A 15 -3.76 -5.43 5.92
CA ASP A 15 -3.57 -4.81 7.23
C ASP A 15 -2.06 -4.76 7.54
N PRO A 16 -1.35 -3.80 6.95
CA PRO A 16 0.11 -3.74 7.01
C PRO A 16 0.62 -3.19 8.34
N ASN A 17 1.84 -3.58 8.70
CA ASN A 17 2.53 -3.08 9.89
C ASN A 17 3.42 -1.85 9.62
N ILE A 18 3.64 -1.47 8.35
CA ILE A 18 4.32 -0.23 7.97
C ILE A 18 3.51 0.60 6.97
N LYS A 19 3.82 1.89 6.89
CA LYS A 19 3.45 2.78 5.79
C LYS A 19 4.72 3.28 5.09
N VAL A 20 4.59 3.63 3.80
CA VAL A 20 5.69 4.14 2.99
C VAL A 20 5.48 5.64 2.74
N ASP A 21 6.33 6.47 3.32
CA ASP A 21 6.38 7.91 3.03
C ASP A 21 7.27 8.12 1.81
N THR A 22 6.66 8.38 0.66
CA THR A 22 7.38 8.54 -0.61
C THR A 22 8.11 9.89 -0.72
N ILE A 23 7.79 10.86 0.13
CA ILE A 23 8.42 12.19 0.13
C ILE A 23 9.71 12.16 0.95
N ARG A 24 9.64 11.61 2.16
CA ARG A 24 10.80 11.42 3.04
C ARG A 24 11.64 10.20 2.65
N ARG A 25 11.07 9.30 1.84
CA ARG A 25 11.64 7.99 1.48
C ARG A 25 11.91 7.17 2.74
N GLU A 26 10.87 6.95 3.52
CA GLU A 26 10.93 6.25 4.81
C GLU A 26 9.84 5.19 4.92
N CYS A 27 10.16 4.06 5.57
CA CYS A 27 9.17 3.11 6.05
C CYS A 27 8.90 3.42 7.52
N ILE A 28 7.64 3.72 7.84
CA ILE A 28 7.22 4.14 9.18
C ILE A 28 6.33 3.05 9.76
N ALA A 29 6.66 2.56 10.95
CA ALA A 29 5.84 1.58 11.66
C ALA A 29 4.44 2.13 11.98
N ARG A 30 3.39 1.32 11.76
CA ARG A 30 2.00 1.65 12.10
C ARG A 30 1.60 1.17 13.49
N ARG A 31 2.38 0.24 14.05
CA ARG A 31 2.26 -0.36 15.38
C ARG A 31 3.62 -0.91 15.78
N ASP A 32 3.72 -1.41 17.01
CA ASP A 32 4.90 -2.19 17.43
C ASP A 32 5.05 -3.42 16.52
N ILE A 33 6.30 -3.68 16.13
CA ILE A 33 6.69 -4.77 15.23
C ILE A 33 7.66 -5.66 15.99
N HIS A 34 7.34 -6.95 16.10
CA HIS A 34 8.16 -7.91 16.81
C HIS A 34 9.33 -8.40 15.95
N GLU A 35 10.41 -8.86 16.60
CA GLU A 35 11.53 -9.48 15.90
C GLU A 35 11.05 -10.72 15.11
N GLY A 36 11.47 -10.82 13.85
CA GLY A 36 11.06 -11.89 12.94
C GLY A 36 9.69 -11.69 12.28
N GLU A 37 8.95 -10.63 12.64
CA GLU A 37 7.70 -10.30 11.96
C GLU A 37 7.97 -9.76 10.55
N GLU A 38 7.22 -10.26 9.57
CA GLU A 38 7.35 -9.80 8.18
C GLU A 38 6.87 -8.35 8.03
N LEU A 39 7.69 -7.51 7.40
CA LEU A 39 7.29 -6.15 7.04
C LEU A 39 6.44 -6.15 5.77
N SER A 40 5.28 -5.50 5.83
CA SER A 40 4.36 -5.40 4.70
C SER A 40 3.71 -4.04 4.62
N TYR A 41 3.31 -3.63 3.41
CA TYR A 41 2.60 -2.37 3.19
C TYR A 41 1.42 -2.56 2.23
N PHE A 42 0.47 -1.61 2.25
CA PHE A 42 -0.67 -1.66 1.34
C PHE A 42 -0.27 -1.01 0.02
N TYR A 43 0.11 -1.82 -0.98
CA TYR A 43 0.60 -1.34 -2.28
C TYR A 43 -0.22 -0.20 -2.92
N PRO A 44 -1.57 -0.22 -2.88
CA PRO A 44 -2.37 0.88 -3.43
C PRO A 44 -2.14 2.26 -2.77
N THR A 45 -1.38 2.36 -1.68
CA THR A 45 -0.94 3.66 -1.14
C THR A 45 0.13 4.34 -2.01
N THR A 46 0.91 3.57 -2.77
CA THR A 46 1.98 4.10 -3.64
C THR A 46 1.71 3.83 -5.13
N GLU A 47 0.97 2.77 -5.44
CA GLU A 47 0.72 2.34 -6.82
C GLU A 47 -0.71 2.67 -7.28
N THR A 48 -0.84 3.44 -8.35
CA THR A 48 -2.12 3.79 -8.97
C THR A 48 -2.71 2.64 -9.79
N GLU A 49 -1.85 1.89 -10.47
CA GLU A 49 -2.14 0.70 -11.28
C GLU A 49 -0.98 -0.30 -11.11
N MET A 50 -1.27 -1.60 -11.02
CA MET A 50 -0.24 -2.64 -10.91
C MET A 50 0.14 -3.16 -12.30
N ILE A 51 1.45 -3.26 -12.59
CA ILE A 51 1.93 -3.92 -13.83
C ILE A 51 1.55 -5.40 -13.83
N ASN A 52 1.67 -6.06 -12.68
CA ASN A 52 1.31 -7.46 -12.47
C ASN A 52 0.34 -7.57 -11.29
N PRO A 53 -0.97 -7.45 -11.55
CA PRO A 53 -1.99 -7.64 -10.52
C PRO A 53 -2.03 -9.09 -10.01
N PHE A 54 -2.51 -9.31 -8.79
CA PHE A 54 -2.50 -10.65 -8.17
C PHE A 54 -3.62 -10.86 -7.14
N PHE A 55 -3.96 -12.14 -6.90
CA PHE A 55 -4.81 -12.53 -5.78
C PHE A 55 -4.04 -12.48 -4.45
N CYS A 56 -4.52 -11.66 -3.53
CA CYS A 56 -3.93 -11.45 -2.22
C CYS A 56 -4.06 -12.67 -1.33
N LYS A 57 -2.98 -12.98 -0.60
CA LYS A 57 -2.93 -14.08 0.38
C LYS A 57 -2.46 -13.61 1.76
N CYS A 58 -2.67 -12.33 2.08
CA CYS A 58 -2.14 -11.72 3.32
C CYS A 58 -2.78 -12.25 4.62
N GLY A 59 -3.93 -12.93 4.54
CA GLY A 59 -4.60 -13.50 5.71
C GLY A 59 -5.36 -12.50 6.60
N SER A 60 -5.38 -11.21 6.27
CA SER A 60 -6.15 -10.20 7.01
C SER A 60 -7.66 -10.41 6.84
N ASP A 61 -8.43 -10.22 7.93
CA ASP A 61 -9.91 -10.19 7.91
C ASP A 61 -10.46 -9.09 7.00
N PHE A 62 -9.63 -8.08 6.69
CA PHE A 62 -9.99 -6.97 5.82
C PHE A 62 -9.38 -7.08 4.41
N CYS A 63 -9.08 -8.30 3.97
CA CYS A 63 -8.47 -8.56 2.67
C CYS A 63 -9.34 -8.05 1.52
N ILE A 64 -8.75 -7.31 0.58
CA ILE A 64 -9.42 -6.81 -0.64
C ILE A 64 -9.52 -7.88 -1.75
N GLY A 65 -8.95 -9.07 -1.54
CA GLY A 65 -9.00 -10.20 -2.46
C GLY A 65 -8.07 -10.08 -3.67
N TYR A 66 -8.21 -9.04 -4.48
CA TYR A 66 -7.42 -8.83 -5.70
C TYR A 66 -6.74 -7.45 -5.69
N VAL A 67 -5.43 -7.41 -5.93
CA VAL A 67 -4.61 -6.20 -5.86
C VAL A 67 -4.28 -5.75 -7.28
N ASP A 68 -4.86 -4.62 -7.70
CA ASP A 68 -4.72 -4.04 -9.05
C ASP A 68 -4.39 -2.52 -9.03
N GLY A 69 -3.94 -2.03 -7.88
CA GLY A 69 -3.62 -0.61 -7.67
C GLY A 69 -4.82 0.23 -7.23
N ALA A 70 -4.53 1.48 -6.84
CA ALA A 70 -5.51 2.37 -6.20
C ALA A 70 -6.72 2.71 -7.08
N THR A 71 -6.51 2.93 -8.37
CA THR A 71 -7.56 3.44 -9.28
C THR A 71 -8.65 2.40 -9.58
N LYS A 72 -8.44 1.14 -9.20
CA LYS A 72 -9.38 0.03 -9.36
C LYS A 72 -10.08 -0.36 -8.06
N LEU A 73 -9.69 0.23 -6.94
CA LEU A 73 -10.27 -0.07 -5.63
C LEU A 73 -11.40 0.89 -5.28
N PRO A 74 -12.46 0.40 -4.63
CA PRO A 74 -13.46 1.27 -4.03
C PRO A 74 -12.84 2.23 -3.01
N GLU A 75 -13.26 3.49 -3.02
CA GLU A 75 -12.78 4.56 -2.13
C GLU A 75 -12.79 4.14 -0.65
N ALA A 76 -13.82 3.41 -0.22
CA ALA A 76 -13.95 2.95 1.17
C ALA A 76 -12.72 2.16 1.68
N PHE A 77 -12.02 1.43 0.81
CA PHE A 77 -10.78 0.75 1.19
C PHE A 77 -9.61 1.72 1.32
N LEU A 78 -9.54 2.73 0.45
CA LEU A 78 -8.46 3.73 0.40
C LEU A 78 -8.51 4.69 1.59
N LEU A 79 -9.71 5.06 2.06
CA LEU A 79 -9.92 5.95 3.20
C LEU A 79 -9.30 5.44 4.53
N ARG A 80 -8.91 4.17 4.58
CA ARG A 80 -8.25 3.55 5.74
C ARG A 80 -6.75 3.82 5.79
N TYR A 81 -6.19 4.41 4.73
CA TYR A 81 -4.75 4.57 4.55
C TYR A 81 -4.35 6.00 4.22
N GLU A 82 -3.11 6.33 4.57
CA GLU A 82 -2.45 7.52 4.05
C GLU A 82 -1.93 7.20 2.65
N LEU A 83 -2.44 7.91 1.65
CA LEU A 83 -2.06 7.76 0.26
C LEU A 83 -0.88 8.67 -0.07
N SER A 84 0.04 8.21 -0.90
CA SER A 84 1.11 9.06 -1.43
C SER A 84 0.53 10.22 -2.26
N PRO A 85 1.22 11.37 -2.35
CA PRO A 85 0.72 12.51 -3.13
C PRO A 85 0.46 12.18 -4.61
N HIS A 86 1.26 11.29 -5.20
CA HIS A 86 1.06 10.82 -6.56
C HIS A 86 -0.27 10.07 -6.71
N VAL A 87 -0.56 9.12 -5.82
CA VAL A 87 -1.82 8.37 -5.84
C VAL A 87 -3.01 9.30 -5.61
N GLN A 88 -2.92 10.21 -4.64
CA GLN A 88 -3.99 11.18 -4.38
C GLN A 88 -4.30 12.05 -5.60
N ALA A 89 -3.26 12.61 -6.22
CA ALA A 89 -3.41 13.45 -7.41
C ALA A 89 -4.05 12.69 -8.57
N GLU A 90 -3.68 11.43 -8.77
CA GLU A 90 -4.22 10.60 -9.85
C GLU A 90 -5.70 10.23 -9.61
N LEU A 91 -6.08 9.89 -8.37
CA LEU A 91 -7.47 9.60 -8.02
C LEU A 91 -8.36 10.83 -8.20
N GLN A 92 -7.91 12.00 -7.77
CA GLN A 92 -8.60 13.28 -7.98
C GLN A 92 -8.74 13.60 -9.47
N ARG A 93 -7.66 13.42 -10.25
CA ARG A 93 -7.66 13.63 -11.70
C ARG A 93 -8.69 12.74 -12.41
N LYS A 94 -8.84 11.49 -11.95
CA LYS A 94 -9.83 10.53 -12.47
C LYS A 94 -11.23 10.67 -11.85
N ARG A 95 -11.42 11.57 -10.86
CA ARG A 95 -12.68 11.76 -10.10
C ARG A 95 -13.17 10.48 -9.43
N LEU A 96 -12.23 9.71 -8.88
CA LEU A 96 -12.51 8.49 -8.12
C LEU A 96 -12.65 8.75 -6.62
N ILE A 97 -12.19 9.92 -6.17
CA ILE A 97 -12.35 10.53 -4.85
C ILE A 97 -12.53 12.05 -5.01
#